data_AF-A0A924ZGU0-F1
#
_entry.id   AF-A0A924ZGU0-F1
#
_cell.length_a   1.000
_cell.length_b   1.000
_cell.length_c   1.000
_cell.angle_alpha   90.00
_cell.angle_beta   90.00
_cell.angle_gamma   90.00
#
_symmetry.space_group_name_H-M   'P 1'
#
loop_
_entity.id
_entity.type
_entity.pdbx_description
1 polymer ?
#
loop_
_entity_poly.entity_id
_entity_poly.type
_entity_poly.pdbx_seq_one_letter_code
_entity_poly.pdbx_strand_id
1 'polypeptide(L)' 'MMEWRDQGVLIAARLHGETSAIIEVFTAQHGRHAGVVRGGA' A
#
# COMPACT_ATOMS: atom_id res chain seq x y z
N MET A 1 -7.72 -0.68 14.99
CA MET A 1 -8.67 0.45 15.15
C MET A 1 -8.27 1.52 14.14
N MET A 2 -9.28 2.10 13.48
CA MET A 2 -9.27 2.67 12.12
C MET A 2 -9.00 1.62 11.04
N GLU A 3 -9.98 0.71 10.90
CA GLU A 3 -10.11 -0.12 9.72
C GLU A 3 -11.00 0.62 8.73
N TRP A 4 -10.50 0.81 7.51
CA TRP A 4 -11.27 1.36 6.40
C TRP A 4 -11.01 0.49 5.17
N ARG A 5 -11.96 0.50 4.26
CA ARG A 5 -11.89 -0.24 3.01
C ARG A 5 -12.20 0.70 1.87
N ASP A 6 -11.37 0.67 0.85
CA ASP A 6 -11.50 1.51 -0.33
C ASP A 6 -10.96 0.79 -1.56
N GLN A 7 -11.25 1.32 -2.74
CA GLN A 7 -10.62 0.92 -3.99
C GLN A 7 -9.64 2.01 -4.43
N GLY A 8 -8.48 1.61 -4.93
CA GLY A 8 -7.45 2.55 -5.34
C GLY A 8 -6.47 1.95 -6.34
N VAL A 9 -5.58 2.80 -6.82
CA VAL A 9 -4.52 2.43 -7.77
C VAL A 9 -3.19 2.40 -7.04
N LEU A 10 -2.38 1.38 -7.31
CA LEU A 10 -0.99 1.32 -6.90
C LEU A 10 -0.17 2.32 -7.73
N ILE A 11 0.44 3.30 -7.08
CA ILE A 11 1.19 4.37 -7.76
C ILE A 11 2.70 4.26 -7.55
N ALA A 12 3.14 3.55 -6.52
CA ALA A 12 4.54 3.19 -6.33
C ALA A 12 4.66 1.90 -5.52
N ALA A 13 5.69 1.11 -5.81
CA ALA A 13 6.10 -0.03 -5.00
C ALA A 13 7.62 -0.06 -4.92
N ARG A 14 8.15 -0.36 -3.74
CA ARG A 14 9.58 -0.59 -3.54
C ARG A 14 9.81 -1.77 -2.62
N LEU A 15 10.86 -2.55 -2.91
CA LEU A 15 11.27 -3.66 -2.06
C LEU A 15 11.60 -3.15 -0.65
N HIS A 16 11.22 -3.95 0.34
CA HIS A 16 11.49 -3.71 1.75
C HIS A 16 11.91 -5.02 2.43
N GLY A 17 13.23 -5.22 2.52
CA GLY A 17 13.79 -6.49 2.98
C GLY A 17 13.60 -7.61 1.97
N GLU A 18 13.76 -8.85 2.42
CA GLU A 18 13.79 -10.02 1.55
C GLU A 18 12.40 -10.51 1.13
N THR A 19 11.35 -10.15 1.88
CA THR A 19 10.02 -10.76 1.74
C THR A 19 8.87 -9.76 1.79
N SER A 20 9.15 -8.45 1.80
CA SER A 20 8.13 -7.42 1.92
C SER A 20 8.35 -6.29 0.92
N ALA A 21 7.30 -5.50 0.69
CA ALA A 21 7.33 -4.29 -0.10
C ALA A 21 6.62 -3.16 0.64
N ILE A 22 7.07 -1.93 0.41
CA ILE A 22 6.31 -0.73 0.76
C ILE A 22 5.59 -0.26 -0.50
N ILE A 23 4.28 -0.10 -0.40
CA ILE A 23 3.43 0.38 -1.48
C ILE A 23 2.87 1.76 -1.16
N GLU A 24 2.62 2.54 -2.20
CA GLU A 24 1.77 3.73 -2.13
C GLU A 24 0.53 3.50 -2.99
N VAL A 25 -0.65 3.74 -2.41
CA VAL A 25 -1.93 3.68 -3.08
C VAL A 25 -2.58 5.05 -3.09
N PHE A 26 -3.29 5.38 -4.16
CA PHE A 26 -4.16 6.54 -4.22
C PHE A 26 -5.61 6.09 -4.29
N THR A 27 -6.42 6.55 -3.34
CA THR A 27 -7.86 6.22 -3.27
C THR A 27 -8.70 7.49 -3.32
N ALA A 28 -9.96 7.36 -3.73
CA ALA A 28 -10.84 8.51 -3.89
C ALA A 28 -11.20 9.18 -2.54
N GLN A 29 -11.38 8.39 -1.47
CA GLN A 29 -11.87 8.91 -0.18
C GLN A 29 -10.73 9.24 0.80
N HIS A 30 -9.54 8.67 0.62
CA HIS A 30 -8.44 8.79 1.58
C HIS A 30 -7.16 9.38 0.95
N GLY A 31 -7.16 9.66 -0.35
CA GLY A 31 -6.01 10.21 -1.05
C GLY A 31 -4.83 9.24 -1.07
N ARG A 32 -3.61 9.77 -0.90
CA ARG A 32 -2.38 8.97 -0.94
C ARG A 32 -2.10 8.33 0.42
N HIS A 33 -1.93 7.02 0.42
CA HIS A 33 -1.62 6.25 1.62
C HIS A 33 -0.49 5.24 1.37
N ALA A 34 0.39 5.04 2.34
CA ALA A 34 1.50 4.09 2.26
C ALA A 34 1.28 2.91 3.20
N GLY A 35 1.66 1.69 2.77
CA GLY A 35 1.48 0.47 3.56
C GLY A 35 2.56 -0.58 3.29
N VAL A 36 2.77 -1.48 4.25
CA VAL A 36 3.66 -2.64 4.09
C VAL A 36 2.85 -3.83 3.60
N VAL A 37 3.24 -4.41 2.47
CA VAL A 37 2.75 -5.70 1.98
C VAL A 37 3.78 -6.76 2.32
N ARG A 38 3.37 -7.78 3.07
CA ARG A 38 4.19 -8.97 3.35
C ARG A 38 3.89 -10.02 2.29
N GLY A 39 4.92 -10.63 1.70
CA GLY A 39 4.76 -11.75 0.76
C GLY A 39 4.59 -11.36 -0.71
N GLY A 40 5.43 -10.46 -1.23
CA GLY A 40 5.45 -10.11 -2.65
C GLY A 40 6.84 -9.65 -3.05
N ALA A 41 7.66 -10.60 -3.51
CA ALA A 41 8.86 -10.32 -4.28
C ALA A 41 8.55 -10.59 -5.76
#